data_AF-A0A832U162-F1
#
_entry.id   AF-A0A832U162-F1
#
_cell.length_a   1.000
_cell.length_b   1.000
_cell.length_c   1.000
_cell.angle_alpha   90.00
_cell.angle_beta   90.00
_cell.angle_gamma   90.00
#
_symmetry.space_group_name_H-M   'P 1'
#
loop_
_entity.id
_entity.type
_entity.pdbx_description
1 polymer ?
#
loop_
_entity_poly.entity_id
_entity_poly.type
_entity_poly.pdbx_seq_one_letter_code
_entity_poly.pdbx_strand_id
1 'polypeptide(L)' 'MDTEYAPEKCFHCNGTGHVNGKICEACGGQGAVLVAQPAIVCPLCNGSGTFESGTCRVCGGSGWALL' A
#
# COMPACT_ATOMS: atom_id res chain seq x y z
N MET A 1 -7.35 7.45 22.58
CA MET A 1 -6.02 7.16 22.03
C MET A 1 -6.09 7.59 20.59
N ASP A 2 -5.34 8.63 20.25
CA ASP A 2 -5.36 9.18 18.91
C ASP A 2 -4.55 8.26 18.01
N THR A 3 -5.18 7.73 16.97
CA THR A 3 -4.48 6.92 15.97
C THR A 3 -3.51 7.83 15.23
N GLU A 4 -2.21 7.63 15.45
CA GLU A 4 -1.18 8.35 14.72
C GLU A 4 -1.06 7.82 13.30
N TYR A 5 -0.79 8.69 12.34
CA TYR A 5 -0.62 8.33 10.94
C TYR A 5 0.74 8.82 10.45
N ALA A 6 1.47 7.96 9.74
CA ALA A 6 2.74 8.28 9.12
C ALA A 6 2.80 7.77 7.68
N PRO A 7 3.55 8.45 6.80
CA PRO A 7 3.72 8.01 5.43
C PRO A 7 4.60 6.75 5.38
N GLU A 8 4.05 5.68 4.82
CA GLU A 8 4.76 4.43 4.58
C GLU A 8 4.93 4.19 3.09
N LYS A 9 6.05 3.56 2.72
CA LYS A 9 6.32 3.22 1.32
C LYS A 9 5.21 2.34 0.76
N CYS A 10 4.67 2.68 -0.42
CA CYS A 10 3.73 1.82 -1.13
C CYS A 10 4.48 0.61 -1.68
N PHE A 11 4.11 -0.60 -1.26
CA PHE A 11 4.83 -1.82 -1.65
C PHE A 11 4.59 -2.18 -3.11
N HIS A 12 3.38 -1.95 -3.63
CA HIS A 12 3.04 -2.29 -5.02
C HIS A 12 3.90 -1.59 -6.08
N CYS A 13 4.23 -0.31 -5.88
CA CYS A 13 5.19 0.41 -6.74
C CYS A 13 6.59 0.52 -6.13
N ASN A 14 6.83 -0.10 -4.97
CA ASN A 14 8.07 0.01 -4.21
C ASN A 14 8.62 1.45 -4.08
N GLY A 15 7.75 2.43 -3.81
CA GLY A 15 8.16 3.82 -3.64
C GLY A 15 8.25 4.69 -4.91
N THR A 16 8.11 4.12 -6.11
CA THR A 16 8.32 4.89 -7.37
C THR A 16 7.11 5.73 -7.81
N GLY A 17 5.94 5.46 -7.23
CA GLY A 17 4.68 6.04 -7.69
C GLY A 17 4.18 5.48 -9.03
N HIS A 18 4.86 4.53 -9.65
CA HIS A 18 4.51 4.00 -10.97
C HIS A 18 4.66 2.48 -11.06
N VAL A 19 3.76 1.83 -11.81
CA VAL A 19 3.83 0.41 -12.15
C VAL A 19 3.65 0.28 -13.65
N ASN A 20 4.60 -0.40 -14.32
CA ASN A 20 4.59 -0.59 -15.78
C ASN A 20 4.41 0.72 -16.57
N GLY A 21 5.08 1.79 -16.15
CA GLY A 21 5.03 3.10 -16.81
C GLY A 21 3.73 3.88 -16.61
N LYS A 22 2.78 3.36 -15.83
CA LYS A 22 1.54 4.04 -15.46
C LYS A 22 1.59 4.49 -14.00
N ILE A 23 0.81 5.52 -13.67
CA ILE A 23 0.63 5.97 -12.28
C ILE A 23 0.14 4.79 -11.43
N CYS A 24 0.79 4.60 -10.29
CA CYS A 24 0.40 3.57 -9.32
C CYS A 24 -0.91 3.97 -8.66
N GLU A 25 -1.99 3.29 -9.03
CA GLU A 25 -3.34 3.55 -8.50
C GLU A 25 -3.44 3.34 -6.99
N ALA A 26 -2.64 2.41 -6.43
CA ALA A 26 -2.64 2.12 -5.00
C ALA A 26 -2.18 3.31 -4.12
N CYS A 27 -1.31 4.17 -4.64
CA CYS A 27 -0.82 5.35 -3.92
C CYS A 27 -1.15 6.68 -4.64
N GLY A 28 -1.91 6.63 -5.73
CA GLY A 28 -2.19 7.79 -6.57
C GLY A 28 -0.94 8.49 -7.11
N GLY A 29 0.15 7.75 -7.36
CA GLY A 29 1.40 8.31 -7.89
C GLY A 29 2.39 8.86 -6.86
N GLN A 30 2.06 8.85 -5.57
CA GLN A 30 2.89 9.47 -4.54
C GLN A 30 4.09 8.62 -4.11
N GLY A 31 4.07 7.32 -4.39
CA GLY A 31 5.10 6.36 -3.92
C GLY A 31 4.95 5.96 -2.44
N ALA A 32 4.12 6.66 -1.68
CA ALA A 32 3.79 6.34 -0.29
C ALA A 32 2.28 6.41 -0.05
N VAL A 33 1.83 5.77 1.01
CA VAL A 33 0.46 5.88 1.54
C VAL A 33 0.51 6.28 3.01
N LEU A 34 -0.52 6.97 3.47
CA LEU A 34 -0.63 7.31 4.89
C LEU A 34 -1.17 6.09 5.65
N VAL A 35 -0.42 5.61 6.64
CA VAL A 35 -0.72 4.38 7.38
C VAL A 35 -0.81 4.66 8.87
N ALA A 36 -1.85 4.10 9.49
CA ALA A 36 -2.03 4.19 10.92
C ALA A 36 -0.94 3.40 11.66
N GLN A 37 -0.47 3.97 12.76
CA GLN A 37 0.66 3.45 13.51
C GLN A 37 0.21 2.64 14.74
N PRO A 38 0.90 1.54 15.08
CA PRO A 38 2.07 1.00 14.36
C PRO A 38 1.69 0.39 13.01
N ALA A 39 2.52 0.59 11.99
CA ALA A 39 2.26 0.08 10.65
C ALA A 39 2.19 -1.47 10.64
N ILE A 40 1.06 -2.01 10.18
CA ILE A 40 0.84 -3.46 10.07
C ILE A 40 0.84 -3.85 8.60
N VAL A 41 1.72 -4.78 8.22
CA VAL A 41 1.74 -5.36 6.87
C VAL A 41 0.43 -6.10 6.61
N CYS A 42 -0.16 -5.90 5.42
CA CYS A 42 -1.41 -6.57 5.07
C CYS A 42 -1.21 -8.10 5.12
N PRO A 43 -1.90 -8.83 6.03
CA PRO A 43 -1.66 -10.25 6.22
C PRO A 43 -2.17 -11.09 5.06
N LEU A 44 -3.14 -10.58 4.29
CA LEU A 44 -3.72 -11.33 3.18
C LEU A 44 -2.74 -11.44 2.01
N CYS A 45 -2.07 -10.35 1.64
CA CYS A 45 -1.09 -10.33 0.53
C CYS A 45 0.36 -10.36 1.01
N ASN A 46 0.58 -10.46 2.33
CA ASN A 46 1.89 -10.40 2.97
C ASN A 46 2.73 -9.20 2.48
N GLY A 47 2.07 -8.06 2.30
CA GLY A 47 2.68 -6.81 1.84
C GLY A 47 2.80 -6.64 0.33
N SER A 48 2.67 -7.67 -0.51
CA SER A 48 2.90 -7.51 -1.97
C SER A 48 1.99 -6.47 -2.65
N GLY A 49 0.82 -6.20 -2.06
CA GLY A 49 -0.23 -5.38 -2.67
C GLY A 49 -0.99 -6.10 -3.79
N THR A 50 -0.63 -7.35 -4.13
CA THR A 50 -1.17 -8.06 -5.30
C THR A 50 -1.26 -9.57 -5.09
N PHE A 51 -2.14 -10.21 -5.84
CA PHE A 51 -2.22 -11.64 -6.07
C PHE A 51 -2.07 -11.92 -7.58
N GLU A 52 -1.98 -13.19 -7.96
CA GLU A 52 -2.03 -13.60 -9.38
C GLU A 52 -3.28 -13.08 -10.09
N SER A 53 -4.39 -12.96 -9.36
CA SER A 53 -5.67 -12.45 -9.87
C SER A 53 -5.78 -10.91 -9.90
N GLY A 54 -4.73 -10.17 -9.52
CA GLY A 54 -4.67 -8.71 -9.57
C GLY A 54 -4.44 -8.05 -8.21
N THR A 55 -4.84 -6.78 -8.08
CA THR A 55 -4.61 -5.98 -6.88
C THR A 55 -5.29 -6.56 -5.64
N CYS A 56 -4.58 -6.59 -4.51
CA CYS A 56 -5.16 -6.97 -3.22
C CYS A 56 -6.19 -5.93 -2.80
N ARG A 57 -7.47 -6.29 -2.92
CA ARG A 57 -8.59 -5.37 -2.62
C ARG A 57 -8.68 -4.99 -1.15
N VAL A 58 -8.17 -5.84 -0.25
CA VAL A 58 -8.19 -5.59 1.20
C VAL A 58 -7.28 -4.43 1.60
N CYS A 59 -6.11 -4.28 0.97
CA CYS A 59 -5.21 -3.15 1.23
C CYS A 59 -5.23 -2.08 0.14
N GLY A 60 -6.14 -2.19 -0.84
CA GLY A 60 -6.16 -1.31 -2.01
C GLY A 60 -4.86 -1.35 -2.83
N GLY A 61 -4.08 -2.41 -2.70
CA GLY A 61 -2.76 -2.54 -3.31
C GLY A 61 -1.62 -1.85 -2.59
N SER A 62 -1.84 -1.17 -1.45
CA SER A 62 -0.75 -0.47 -0.76
C SER A 62 0.29 -1.41 -0.13
N GLY A 63 -0.16 -2.61 0.26
CA GLY A 63 0.63 -3.55 1.06
C GLY A 63 0.42 -3.42 2.57
N TRP A 64 -0.33 -2.42 3.03
CA TRP A 64 -0.57 -2.14 4.45
C TRP A 64 -1.99 -2.52 4.87
N ALA A 65 -2.17 -2.97 6.11
CA ALA A 65 -3.49 -3.22 6.66
C ALA A 65 -4.25 -1.88 6.80
N LEU A 66 -5.50 -1.87 6.37
CA LEU A 66 -6.42 -0.77 6.66
C LEU A 66 -6.96 -0.99 8.08
N LEU A 67 -6.93 0.05 8.92
CA LEU A 67 -7.65 0.06 10.21
C LEU A 67 -9.12 0.41 10.01
#